data_AF-A0A2V7L061-F1
#
_entry.id   AF-A0A2V7L061-F1
#
_cell.length_a   1.000
_cell.length_b   1.000
_cell.length_c   1.000
_cell.angle_alpha   90.00
_cell.angle_beta   90.00
_cell.angle_gamma   90.00
#
_symmetry.space_group_name_H-M   'P 1'
#
loop_
_entity.id
_entity.type
_entity.pdbx_description
1 polymer ?
#
loop_
_entity_poly.entity_id
_entity_poly.type
_entity_poly.pdbx_seq_one_letter_code
_entity_poly.pdbx_strand_id
1 'polypeptide(L)'
;MAETSPSRVTYDFVTRAIARTLGNPGKGYYALLSLAVALLGVGIVCLLFLLRYGLGLAGYSHPVYWAVYITCFVFWVGIAHSGTLISAILFLFRSGWRTAVYRTAEAMTVFAVITAGLFPLIHIGRQWYFYWLVPYPNERGLWPNFKSPLIWDEFAIGTYLTVSTVFLIMGLIPDIAAVRDVATGWRKKLYAVTSLGWRGTNEQWRHYTRGYLYLAALATPLVLSVHSVVSWDFAMAIVPGWHATIFAPYFVAGAIYSGVAMVITLLVPIRKLFHLEDLITVHHFENLAKLCLLTGMIVGYAYCVEYFTAWFGGHAAERAAF
;
A
#
# COMPACT_ATOMS: atom_id res chain seq x y z
N MET A 1 13.08 23.18 39.12
CA MET A 1 13.93 22.39 38.22
C MET A 1 13.46 20.95 38.31
N ALA A 2 12.62 20.51 37.38
CA ALA A 2 12.22 19.10 37.31
C ALA A 2 13.34 18.35 36.58
N GLU A 3 13.99 17.43 37.28
CA GLU A 3 14.95 16.50 36.68
C GLU A 3 14.24 15.71 35.57
N THR A 4 14.55 16.03 34.32
CA THR A 4 14.17 15.22 33.18
C THR A 4 14.89 13.88 33.33
N SER A 5 14.15 12.83 33.70
CA SER A 5 14.62 11.45 33.69
C SER A 5 15.42 11.21 32.40
N PRO A 6 16.63 10.62 32.46
CA PRO A 6 17.41 10.32 31.26
C PRO A 6 16.54 9.49 30.32
N SER A 7 16.42 9.91 29.06
CA SER A 7 15.67 9.19 28.05
C SER A 7 16.25 7.78 27.94
N ARG A 8 15.48 6.75 28.34
CA ARG A 8 15.89 5.34 28.27
C ARG A 8 16.27 4.87 26.85
N VAL A 9 15.94 5.66 25.83
CA VAL A 9 16.16 5.36 24.43
C VAL A 9 17.54 5.88 23.99
N THR A 10 18.50 4.98 23.82
CA THR A 10 19.82 5.24 23.23
C THR A 10 19.96 4.59 21.85
N TYR A 11 20.96 4.97 21.05
CA TYR A 11 21.19 4.36 19.73
C TYR A 11 21.39 2.82 19.81
N ASP A 12 22.14 2.36 20.81
CA ASP A 12 22.35 0.92 21.06
C ASP A 12 21.04 0.23 21.48
N PHE A 13 20.26 0.86 22.37
CA PHE A 13 18.95 0.33 22.77
C PHE A 13 18.02 0.14 21.57
N VAL A 14 17.90 1.14 20.68
CA VAL A 14 17.06 1.06 19.47
C VAL A 14 17.51 -0.10 18.59
N THR A 15 18.81 -0.19 18.31
CA THR A 15 19.38 -1.22 17.43
C THR A 15 19.13 -2.62 18.00
N ARG A 16 19.35 -2.83 19.30
CA ARG A 16 19.11 -4.11 19.97
C ARG A 16 17.63 -4.42 20.11
N ALA A 17 16.77 -3.43 20.34
CA ALA A 17 15.32 -3.63 20.40
C ALA A 17 14.78 -4.14 19.06
N ILE A 18 15.18 -3.51 17.95
CA ILE A 18 14.79 -3.94 16.60
C ILE A 18 15.43 -5.28 16.24
N ALA A 19 16.72 -5.48 16.47
CA ALA A 19 17.40 -6.74 16.15
C ALA A 19 16.82 -7.94 16.92
N ARG A 20 16.29 -7.73 18.13
CA ARG A 20 15.60 -8.77 18.91
C ARG A 20 14.33 -9.30 18.24
N THR A 21 13.63 -8.49 17.44
CA THR A 21 12.43 -8.94 16.71
C THR A 21 12.75 -9.95 15.62
N LEU A 22 14.01 -9.97 15.15
CA LEU A 22 14.53 -10.91 14.15
C LEU A 22 15.04 -12.22 14.77
N GLY A 23 14.73 -12.48 16.04
CA GLY A 23 15.09 -13.71 16.76
C GLY A 23 14.46 -14.98 16.17
N ASN A 24 14.54 -16.08 16.92
CA ASN A 24 13.90 -17.32 16.49
C ASN A 24 12.37 -17.20 16.62
N PRO A 25 11.60 -17.56 15.59
CA PRO A 25 10.15 -17.46 15.66
C PRO A 25 9.57 -18.41 16.71
N GLY A 26 8.59 -17.93 17.48
CA GLY A 26 7.85 -18.77 18.43
C GLY A 26 6.82 -19.67 17.74
N LYS A 27 6.22 -20.61 18.50
CA LYS A 27 5.17 -21.52 17.98
C LYS A 27 3.97 -20.76 17.38
N GLY A 28 3.59 -19.64 17.97
CA GLY A 28 2.50 -18.79 17.48
C GLY A 28 2.76 -18.21 16.08
N TYR A 29 4.01 -17.85 15.77
CA TYR A 29 4.38 -17.40 14.42
C TYR A 29 4.16 -18.52 13.39
N TYR A 30 4.63 -19.73 13.69
CA TYR A 30 4.45 -20.87 12.77
C TYR A 30 2.97 -21.26 12.61
N ALA A 31 2.15 -21.11 13.64
CA ALA A 31 0.70 -21.34 13.57
C ALA A 31 -0.01 -20.30 12.69
N LEU A 32 0.34 -19.01 12.82
CA LEU A 32 -0.20 -17.95 11.96
C LEU A 32 0.28 -18.10 10.52
N LEU A 33 1.55 -18.45 10.32
CA LEU A 33 2.11 -18.72 9.00
C LEU A 33 1.43 -19.92 8.33
N SER A 34 1.22 -21.02 9.06
CA SER A 34 0.54 -22.19 8.50
C SER A 34 -0.91 -21.89 8.14
N LEU A 35 -1.62 -21.10 8.96
CA LEU A 35 -2.96 -20.62 8.63
C LEU A 35 -2.95 -19.75 7.37
N ALA A 36 -2.02 -18.79 7.26
CA ALA A 36 -1.91 -17.93 6.09
C ALA A 36 -1.60 -18.73 4.82
N VAL A 37 -0.69 -19.70 4.89
CA VAL A 37 -0.36 -20.60 3.78
C VAL A 37 -1.54 -21.49 3.41
N ALA A 38 -2.30 -21.99 4.38
CA ALA A 38 -3.50 -22.78 4.12
C ALA A 38 -4.58 -21.95 3.41
N LEU A 39 -4.82 -20.71 3.85
CA LEU A 39 -5.76 -19.79 3.19
C LEU A 39 -5.31 -19.43 1.76
N LEU A 40 -4.00 -19.22 1.55
CA LEU A 40 -3.45 -19.04 0.21
C LEU A 40 -3.67 -20.29 -0.65
N GLY A 41 -3.49 -21.48 -0.08
CA GLY A 41 -3.78 -22.76 -0.75
C GLY A 41 -5.25 -22.87 -1.20
N VAL A 42 -6.20 -22.47 -0.35
CA VAL A 42 -7.62 -22.38 -0.72
C VAL A 42 -7.80 -21.39 -1.87
N GLY A 43 -7.18 -20.22 -1.82
CA GLY A 43 -7.20 -19.22 -2.90
C GLY A 43 -6.68 -19.76 -4.23
N ILE A 44 -5.57 -20.51 -4.22
CA ILE A 44 -5.00 -21.14 -5.42
C ILE A 44 -5.97 -22.19 -5.99
N VAL A 45 -6.57 -23.03 -5.14
CA VAL A 45 -7.56 -24.02 -5.57
C VAL A 45 -8.78 -23.33 -6.22
N CYS A 46 -9.28 -22.26 -5.61
CA CYS A 46 -10.37 -21.46 -6.19
C CYS A 46 -9.98 -20.84 -7.54
N LEU A 47 -8.75 -20.33 -7.68
CA LEU A 47 -8.25 -19.80 -8.95
C LEU A 47 -8.16 -20.88 -10.03
N LEU A 48 -7.70 -22.09 -9.68
CA LEU A 48 -7.66 -23.22 -10.62
C LEU A 48 -9.07 -23.61 -11.08
N PHE A 49 -10.06 -23.58 -10.19
CA PHE A 49 -11.46 -23.78 -10.57
C PHE A 49 -11.98 -22.68 -11.49
N LEU A 50 -11.66 -21.41 -11.20
CA LEU A 50 -12.02 -20.28 -12.04
C LEU A 50 -11.41 -20.39 -13.45
N LEU A 51 -10.15 -20.81 -13.55
CA LEU A 51 -9.47 -21.06 -14.83
C LEU A 51 -10.09 -22.20 -15.62
N ARG A 52 -10.55 -23.25 -14.93
CA ARG A 52 -11.13 -24.44 -15.57
C ARG A 52 -12.57 -24.24 -16.01
N TYR A 53 -13.39 -23.62 -15.17
CA TYR A 53 -14.84 -23.50 -15.35
C TYR A 53 -15.30 -22.09 -15.76
N GLY A 54 -14.39 -21.12 -15.76
CA GLY A 54 -14.65 -19.74 -16.19
C GLY A 54 -15.17 -18.83 -15.08
N LEU A 55 -15.27 -17.53 -15.42
CA LEU A 55 -15.69 -16.46 -14.49
C LEU A 55 -17.14 -16.57 -14.00
N GLY A 56 -17.96 -17.46 -14.54
CA GLY A 56 -19.31 -17.70 -14.03
C GLY A 56 -19.33 -18.13 -12.55
N LEU A 57 -18.25 -18.75 -12.07
CA LEU A 57 -18.09 -19.12 -10.66
C LEU A 57 -17.83 -17.91 -9.73
N ALA A 58 -17.48 -16.74 -10.27
CA ALA A 58 -17.20 -15.55 -9.48
C ALA A 58 -18.47 -14.88 -8.92
N GLY A 59 -19.66 -15.41 -9.22
CA GLY A 59 -20.93 -14.87 -8.73
C GLY A 59 -21.39 -13.62 -9.46
N TYR A 60 -20.93 -13.40 -10.70
CA TYR A 60 -21.43 -12.31 -11.53
C TYR A 60 -22.87 -12.55 -11.98
N SER A 61 -23.66 -11.49 -11.98
CA SER A 61 -25.05 -11.51 -12.39
C SER A 61 -25.30 -10.30 -13.28
N HIS A 62 -25.88 -10.50 -14.47
CA HIS A 62 -26.28 -9.34 -15.28
C HIS A 62 -27.25 -8.45 -14.49
N PRO A 63 -27.05 -7.12 -14.43
CA PRO A 63 -26.06 -6.30 -15.17
C PRO A 63 -24.71 -6.06 -14.45
N VAL A 64 -24.53 -6.57 -13.22
CA VAL A 64 -23.36 -6.35 -12.36
C VAL A 64 -22.26 -7.38 -12.65
N TYR A 65 -21.33 -7.00 -13.53
CA TYR A 65 -20.17 -7.83 -13.87
C TYR A 65 -18.90 -7.49 -13.07
N TRP A 66 -18.91 -6.38 -12.34
CA TRP A 66 -17.86 -6.01 -11.40
C TRP A 66 -18.44 -6.07 -10.00
N ALA A 67 -17.93 -7.03 -9.22
CA ALA A 67 -18.31 -7.24 -7.83
C ALA A 67 -17.05 -7.48 -7.00
N VAL A 68 -16.93 -8.64 -6.35
CA VAL A 68 -15.91 -8.93 -5.35
C VAL A 68 -14.47 -8.66 -5.83
N TYR A 69 -14.07 -9.08 -7.03
CA TYR A 69 -12.67 -8.91 -7.46
C TYR A 69 -12.26 -7.45 -7.64
N ILE A 70 -13.11 -6.62 -8.25
CA ILE A 70 -12.81 -5.20 -8.42
C ILE A 70 -12.94 -4.44 -7.09
N THR A 71 -13.90 -4.79 -6.24
CA THR A 71 -13.97 -4.23 -4.88
C THR A 71 -12.72 -4.56 -4.07
N CYS A 72 -12.24 -5.80 -4.11
CA CYS A 72 -11.00 -6.20 -3.46
C CYS A 72 -9.78 -5.49 -4.07
N PHE A 73 -9.72 -5.35 -5.39
CA PHE A 73 -8.67 -4.60 -6.08
C PHE A 73 -8.57 -3.17 -5.53
N VAL A 74 -9.66 -2.39 -5.60
CA VAL A 74 -9.69 -1.00 -5.13
C VAL A 74 -9.35 -0.92 -3.64
N PHE A 75 -9.85 -1.85 -2.82
CA PHE A 75 -9.57 -1.92 -1.40
C PHE A 75 -8.07 -2.13 -1.10
N TRP A 76 -7.42 -3.10 -1.76
CA TRP A 76 -6.01 -3.39 -1.55
C TRP A 76 -5.09 -2.29 -2.11
N VAL A 77 -5.43 -1.69 -3.25
CA VAL A 77 -4.73 -0.48 -3.72
C VAL A 77 -4.91 0.65 -2.71
N GLY A 78 -6.11 0.85 -2.18
CA GLY A 78 -6.42 1.84 -1.16
C GLY A 78 -5.54 1.70 0.08
N ILE A 79 -5.47 0.48 0.65
CA ILE A 79 -4.59 0.17 1.79
C ILE A 79 -3.15 0.59 1.52
N ALA A 80 -2.65 0.28 0.32
CA ALA A 80 -1.27 0.51 -0.04
C ALA A 80 -0.85 1.99 0.03
N HIS A 81 -1.77 2.93 -0.26
CA HIS A 81 -1.46 4.36 -0.38
C HIS A 81 -0.99 5.01 0.92
N SER A 82 -1.51 4.56 2.06
CA SER A 82 -1.14 5.12 3.36
C SER A 82 0.34 4.95 3.70
N GLY A 83 0.96 3.85 3.28
CA GLY A 83 2.37 3.60 3.58
C GLY A 83 3.29 4.57 2.87
N THR A 84 3.02 4.83 1.60
CA THR A 84 3.73 5.86 0.82
C THR A 84 3.40 7.28 1.26
N LEU A 85 2.20 7.55 1.77
CA LEU A 85 1.91 8.85 2.40
C LEU A 85 2.76 9.05 3.66
N ILE A 86 2.81 8.04 4.54
CA ILE A 86 3.59 8.12 5.79
C ILE A 86 5.08 8.22 5.50
N SER A 87 5.56 7.57 4.44
CA SER A 87 6.99 7.50 4.15
C SER A 87 7.50 8.62 3.26
N ALA A 88 6.73 9.06 2.26
CA ALA A 88 7.11 10.13 1.34
C ALA A 88 6.51 11.49 1.74
N ILE A 89 5.19 11.61 1.85
CA ILE A 89 4.53 12.90 2.08
C ILE A 89 4.92 13.47 3.44
N LEU A 90 4.83 12.68 4.51
CA LEU A 90 5.26 13.15 5.85
C LEU A 90 6.77 13.42 5.92
N PHE A 91 7.57 12.78 5.07
CA PHE A 91 9.00 13.11 4.96
C PHE A 91 9.20 14.50 4.35
N LEU A 92 8.46 14.84 3.29
CA LEU A 92 8.51 16.18 2.68
C LEU A 92 8.05 17.27 3.66
N PHE A 93 7.05 16.97 4.50
CA PHE A 93 6.64 17.85 5.60
C PHE A 93 7.61 17.86 6.80
N ARG A 94 8.72 17.11 6.73
CA ARG A 94 9.70 16.97 7.81
C ARG A 94 9.10 16.55 9.15
N SER A 95 8.05 15.73 9.11
CA SER A 95 7.38 15.23 10.30
C SER A 95 8.23 14.17 11.00
N GLY A 96 8.69 14.48 12.23
CA GLY A 96 9.58 13.60 12.99
C GLY A 96 8.91 12.31 13.51
N TRP A 97 7.61 12.36 13.82
CA TRP A 97 6.90 11.21 14.42
C TRP A 97 6.77 10.02 13.46
N ARG A 98 6.83 10.25 12.13
CA ARG A 98 6.72 9.17 11.15
C ARG A 98 7.81 8.10 11.32
N THR A 99 8.96 8.45 11.94
CA THR A 99 10.17 7.62 12.01
C THR A 99 9.98 6.28 12.71
N ALA A 100 9.03 6.17 13.65
CA ALA A 100 8.75 4.90 14.32
C ALA A 100 7.86 3.94 13.51
N VAL A 101 7.15 4.45 12.49
CA VAL A 101 6.07 3.71 11.80
C VAL A 101 6.31 3.52 10.30
N TYR A 102 7.13 4.37 9.67
CA TYR A 102 7.26 4.42 8.21
C TYR A 102 7.71 3.09 7.60
N ARG A 103 8.59 2.32 8.26
CA ARG A 103 9.09 1.06 7.69
C ARG A 103 8.00 -0.02 7.62
N THR A 104 7.19 -0.13 8.67
CA THR A 104 6.04 -1.05 8.68
C THR A 104 5.02 -0.62 7.61
N ALA A 105 4.82 0.69 7.45
CA ALA A 105 3.90 1.24 6.48
C ALA A 105 4.39 1.01 5.03
N GLU A 106 5.67 1.23 4.71
CA GLU A 106 6.28 0.93 3.41
C GLU A 106 6.18 -0.57 3.06
N ALA A 107 6.45 -1.46 4.03
CA ALA A 107 6.33 -2.90 3.82
C ALA A 107 4.87 -3.30 3.56
N MET A 108 3.93 -2.74 4.31
CA MET A 108 2.49 -2.95 4.08
C MET A 108 2.09 -2.52 2.67
N THR A 109 2.57 -1.38 2.18
CA THR A 109 2.33 -0.92 0.80
C THR A 109 2.73 -1.99 -0.21
N VAL A 110 3.97 -2.48 -0.17
CA VAL A 110 4.46 -3.43 -1.18
C VAL A 110 3.62 -4.71 -1.19
N PHE A 111 3.31 -5.29 -0.02
CA PHE A 111 2.47 -6.48 0.06
C PHE A 111 1.03 -6.23 -0.40
N ALA A 112 0.46 -5.08 -0.05
CA ALA A 112 -0.88 -4.68 -0.47
C ALA A 112 -0.96 -4.49 -1.98
N VAL A 113 0.03 -3.87 -2.63
CA VAL A 113 0.08 -3.71 -4.10
C VAL A 113 0.24 -5.05 -4.81
N ILE A 114 1.10 -5.94 -4.32
CA ILE A 114 1.25 -7.29 -4.89
C ILE A 114 -0.09 -8.03 -4.82
N THR A 115 -0.80 -7.93 -3.69
CA THR A 115 -2.11 -8.55 -3.51
C THR A 115 -3.16 -7.90 -4.43
N ALA A 116 -3.14 -6.57 -4.55
CA ALA A 116 -4.03 -5.84 -5.44
C ALA A 116 -3.83 -6.26 -6.90
N GLY A 117 -2.59 -6.36 -7.37
CA GLY A 117 -2.23 -6.72 -8.74
C GLY A 117 -2.70 -8.11 -9.16
N LEU A 118 -3.03 -8.99 -8.22
CA LEU A 118 -3.65 -10.29 -8.54
C LEU A 118 -5.07 -10.12 -9.11
N PHE A 119 -5.84 -9.14 -8.65
CA PHE A 119 -7.26 -9.05 -9.00
C PHE A 119 -7.51 -8.63 -10.45
N PRO A 120 -6.81 -7.65 -11.06
CA PRO A 120 -6.93 -7.38 -12.49
C PRO A 120 -6.62 -8.62 -13.35
N LEU A 121 -5.63 -9.42 -12.96
CA LEU A 121 -5.29 -10.66 -13.65
C LEU A 121 -6.38 -11.73 -13.48
N ILE A 122 -6.84 -11.96 -12.25
CA ILE A 122 -7.84 -13.00 -11.93
C ILE A 122 -9.21 -12.68 -12.56
N HIS A 123 -9.56 -11.40 -12.63
CA HIS A 123 -10.85 -10.90 -13.11
C HIS A 123 -11.05 -11.02 -14.62
N ILE A 124 -9.99 -11.21 -15.40
CA ILE A 124 -10.09 -11.30 -16.86
C ILE A 124 -10.45 -12.73 -17.29
N GLY A 125 -11.39 -12.88 -18.23
CA GLY A 125 -11.88 -14.20 -18.65
C GLY A 125 -10.82 -15.07 -19.35
N ARG A 126 -9.88 -14.45 -20.08
CA ARG A 126 -8.77 -15.13 -20.76
C ARG A 126 -7.43 -14.64 -20.20
N GLN A 127 -7.13 -15.06 -18.98
CA GLN A 127 -5.97 -14.59 -18.20
C GLN A 127 -4.63 -14.76 -18.93
N TRP A 128 -4.48 -15.79 -19.77
CA TRP A 128 -3.25 -16.02 -20.54
C TRP A 128 -2.97 -14.99 -21.64
N TYR A 129 -3.93 -14.11 -21.98
CA TYR A 129 -3.70 -12.97 -22.89
C TYR A 129 -3.40 -11.66 -22.16
N PHE A 130 -3.18 -11.68 -20.85
CA PHE A 130 -2.85 -10.48 -20.07
C PHE A 130 -1.68 -9.69 -20.66
N TYR A 131 -0.72 -10.37 -21.28
CA TYR A 131 0.44 -9.73 -21.93
C TYR A 131 0.07 -8.74 -23.06
N TRP A 132 -1.14 -8.80 -23.62
CA TRP A 132 -1.63 -7.83 -24.62
C TRP A 132 -1.91 -6.44 -24.06
N LEU A 133 -1.96 -6.28 -22.74
CA LEU A 133 -2.09 -4.97 -22.10
C LEU A 133 -0.76 -4.21 -22.09
N VAL A 134 0.37 -4.91 -22.27
CA VAL A 134 1.71 -4.31 -22.30
C VAL A 134 2.00 -3.74 -23.69
N PRO A 135 2.49 -2.49 -23.80
CA PRO A 135 2.80 -1.87 -25.08
C PRO A 135 4.15 -2.38 -25.62
N TYR A 136 4.16 -3.52 -26.30
CA TYR A 136 5.37 -4.03 -26.95
C TYR A 136 5.16 -4.21 -28.47
N PRO A 137 6.20 -3.94 -29.29
CA PRO A 137 6.14 -4.19 -30.73
C PRO A 137 5.85 -5.66 -31.00
N ASN A 138 4.86 -5.94 -31.84
CA ASN A 138 4.52 -7.29 -32.28
C ASN A 138 4.40 -7.32 -33.81
N GLU A 139 4.47 -8.52 -34.38
CA GLU A 139 4.39 -8.77 -35.83
C GLU A 139 3.10 -8.21 -36.47
N ARG A 140 2.06 -7.99 -35.67
CA ARG A 140 0.76 -7.49 -36.12
C ARG A 140 0.64 -5.97 -36.08
N GLY A 141 1.64 -5.26 -35.55
CA GLY A 141 1.61 -3.81 -35.36
C GLY A 141 0.48 -3.31 -34.45
N LEU A 142 -0.05 -4.18 -33.58
CA LEU A 142 -1.19 -3.87 -32.71
C LEU A 142 -0.71 -3.27 -31.38
N TRP A 143 -1.47 -2.31 -30.85
CA TRP A 143 -1.16 -1.62 -29.60
C TRP A 143 -2.39 -1.55 -28.68
N PRO A 144 -2.19 -1.42 -27.35
CA PRO A 144 -3.29 -1.15 -26.43
C PRO A 144 -4.01 0.17 -26.74
N ASN A 145 -5.29 0.26 -26.37
CA ASN A 145 -6.03 1.51 -26.44
C ASN A 145 -5.73 2.39 -25.22
N PHE A 146 -4.85 3.38 -25.40
CA PHE A 146 -4.45 4.32 -24.34
C PHE A 146 -5.54 5.31 -23.91
N LYS A 147 -6.78 5.21 -24.41
CA LYS A 147 -7.94 5.97 -23.90
C LYS A 147 -8.67 5.25 -22.76
N SER A 148 -8.36 3.98 -22.55
CA SER A 148 -9.02 3.15 -21.53
C SER A 148 -8.40 3.38 -20.15
N PRO A 149 -9.18 3.76 -19.14
CA PRO A 149 -8.71 3.85 -17.75
C PRO A 149 -8.08 2.53 -17.24
N LEU A 150 -8.64 1.38 -17.63
CA LEU A 150 -8.06 0.07 -17.34
C LEU A 150 -6.60 -0.13 -17.83
N ILE A 151 -6.21 0.52 -18.93
CA ILE A 151 -4.82 0.48 -19.42
C ILE A 151 -3.94 1.40 -18.57
N TRP A 152 -4.46 2.56 -18.16
CA TRP A 152 -3.76 3.45 -17.25
C TRP A 152 -3.51 2.78 -15.91
N ASP A 153 -4.45 1.97 -15.43
CA ASP A 153 -4.35 1.17 -14.21
C ASP A 153 -3.14 0.22 -14.24
N GLU A 154 -2.90 -0.47 -15.35
CA GLU A 154 -1.73 -1.34 -15.50
C GLU A 154 -0.41 -0.56 -15.34
N PHE A 155 -0.31 0.61 -15.97
CA PHE A 155 0.86 1.48 -15.79
C PHE A 155 0.95 2.06 -14.39
N ALA A 156 -0.17 2.48 -13.80
CA ALA A 156 -0.23 3.06 -12.48
C ALA A 156 0.22 2.06 -11.42
N ILE A 157 -0.35 0.85 -11.41
CA ILE A 157 0.02 -0.22 -10.46
C ILE A 157 1.46 -0.67 -10.71
N GLY A 158 1.87 -0.90 -11.97
CA GLY A 158 3.22 -1.34 -12.30
C GLY A 158 4.30 -0.35 -11.87
N THR A 159 4.10 0.94 -12.15
CA THR A 159 5.00 2.01 -11.70
C THR A 159 4.95 2.18 -10.19
N TYR A 160 3.77 2.10 -9.57
CA TYR A 160 3.60 2.21 -8.12
C TYR A 160 4.30 1.09 -7.36
N LEU A 161 4.15 -0.16 -7.81
CA LEU A 161 4.85 -1.31 -7.25
C LEU A 161 6.36 -1.15 -7.37
N THR A 162 6.83 -0.74 -8.56
CA THR A 162 8.26 -0.56 -8.83
C THR A 162 8.85 0.52 -7.93
N VAL A 163 8.24 1.71 -7.89
CA VAL A 163 8.71 2.83 -7.07
C VAL A 163 8.64 2.50 -5.60
N SER A 164 7.54 1.91 -5.11
CA SER A 164 7.39 1.54 -3.69
C SER A 164 8.40 0.47 -3.27
N THR A 165 8.68 -0.51 -4.13
CA THR A 165 9.68 -1.56 -3.87
C THR A 165 11.08 -0.98 -3.84
N VAL A 166 11.44 -0.13 -4.82
CA VAL A 166 12.75 0.56 -4.83
C VAL A 166 12.90 1.45 -3.60
N PHE A 167 11.84 2.17 -3.21
CA PHE A 167 11.85 3.04 -2.03
C PHE A 167 12.06 2.25 -0.74
N LEU A 168 11.32 1.14 -0.56
CA LEU A 168 11.50 0.24 0.59
C LEU A 168 12.90 -0.38 0.62
N ILE A 169 13.38 -0.91 -0.52
CA ILE A 169 14.72 -1.52 -0.61
C ILE A 169 15.79 -0.48 -0.28
N MET A 170 15.73 0.70 -0.90
CA MET A 170 16.69 1.77 -0.65
C MET A 170 16.72 2.12 0.84
N GLY A 171 15.54 2.29 1.46
CA GLY A 171 15.45 2.58 2.88
C GLY A 171 15.97 1.45 3.76
N LEU A 172 15.81 0.18 3.37
CA LEU A 172 16.28 -0.98 4.13
C LEU A 172 17.80 -1.18 4.10
N ILE A 173 18.52 -0.64 3.11
CA ILE A 173 19.99 -0.81 2.99
C ILE A 173 20.74 -0.48 4.30
N PRO A 174 20.59 0.72 4.90
CA PRO A 174 21.24 1.05 6.17
C PRO A 174 20.74 0.20 7.34
N ASP A 175 19.44 -0.15 7.37
CA ASP A 175 18.85 -0.96 8.45
C ASP A 175 19.41 -2.38 8.45
N ILE A 176 19.51 -3.01 7.27
CA ILE A 176 20.11 -4.33 7.08
C ILE A 176 21.59 -4.31 7.49
N ALA A 177 22.31 -3.22 7.18
CA ALA A 177 23.70 -3.06 7.60
C ALA A 177 23.84 -2.99 9.12
N ALA A 178 22.95 -2.28 9.82
CA ALA A 178 22.95 -2.23 11.28
C ALA A 178 22.68 -3.62 11.90
N VAL A 179 21.75 -4.39 11.33
CA VAL A 179 21.47 -5.77 11.79
C VAL A 179 22.62 -6.72 11.46
N ARG A 180 23.28 -6.57 10.30
CA ARG A 180 24.46 -7.35 9.90
C ARG A 180 25.56 -7.30 10.96
N ASP A 181 25.79 -6.13 11.54
CA ASP A 181 26.90 -5.90 12.45
C ASP A 181 26.67 -6.56 13.83
N VAL A 182 25.42 -6.79 14.22
CA VAL A 182 25.03 -7.52 15.44
C VAL A 182 24.71 -9.01 15.20
N ALA A 183 24.45 -9.41 13.95
CA ALA A 183 24.10 -10.79 13.61
C ALA A 183 25.30 -11.73 13.63
N THR A 184 25.05 -13.02 13.86
CA THR A 184 26.06 -14.10 13.87
C THR A 184 25.71 -15.23 12.90
N GLY A 185 26.68 -16.08 12.59
CA GLY A 185 26.48 -17.27 11.76
C GLY A 185 26.12 -16.97 10.30
N TRP A 186 25.21 -17.76 9.74
CA TRP A 186 24.79 -17.65 8.34
C TRP A 186 23.97 -16.37 8.06
N ARG A 187 23.21 -15.88 9.04
CA ARG A 187 22.41 -14.65 8.92
C ARG A 187 23.28 -13.43 8.64
N LYS A 188 24.48 -13.36 9.25
CA LYS A 188 25.46 -12.31 8.98
C LYS A 188 25.89 -12.30 7.51
N LYS A 189 26.11 -13.47 6.90
CA LYS A 189 26.47 -13.59 5.48
C LYS A 189 25.34 -13.09 4.57
N LEU A 190 24.09 -13.47 4.88
CA LEU A 190 22.91 -12.98 4.15
C LEU A 190 22.82 -11.45 4.21
N TYR A 191 22.87 -10.87 5.42
CA TYR A 191 22.79 -9.42 5.58
C TYR A 191 24.00 -8.68 5.01
N ALA A 192 25.18 -9.30 4.97
CA ALA A 192 26.34 -8.73 4.30
C ALA A 192 26.09 -8.54 2.80
N VAL A 193 25.51 -9.54 2.13
CA VAL A 193 25.13 -9.45 0.71
C VAL A 193 24.01 -8.43 0.50
N THR A 194 22.92 -8.50 1.28
CA THR A 194 21.75 -7.64 1.07
C THR A 194 21.96 -6.20 1.53
N SER A 195 22.99 -5.92 2.34
CA SER A 195 23.39 -4.54 2.69
C SER A 195 24.14 -3.80 1.58
N LEU A 196 24.42 -4.46 0.44
CA LEU A 196 25.08 -3.85 -0.74
C LEU A 196 26.38 -3.10 -0.40
N GLY A 197 27.14 -3.60 0.57
CA GLY A 197 28.40 -2.97 0.98
C GLY A 197 28.23 -1.64 1.74
N TRP A 198 27.07 -1.38 2.33
CA TRP A 198 26.85 -0.19 3.15
C TRP A 198 27.77 -0.18 4.37
N ARG A 199 28.51 0.93 4.53
CA ARG A 199 29.46 1.17 5.63
C ARG A 199 29.10 2.43 6.45
N GLY A 200 28.16 3.24 5.97
CA GLY A 200 27.77 4.49 6.62
C GLY A 200 28.79 5.61 6.47
N THR A 201 29.56 5.65 5.36
CA THR A 201 30.48 6.76 5.10
C THR A 201 29.72 8.06 4.83
N ASN A 202 30.38 9.21 5.02
CA ASN A 202 29.76 10.52 4.77
C ASN A 202 29.21 10.64 3.33
N GLU A 203 29.96 10.13 2.35
CA GLU A 203 29.53 10.10 0.95
C GLU A 203 28.27 9.26 0.74
N GLN A 204 28.20 8.06 1.34
CA GLN A 204 27.01 7.20 1.27
C GLN A 204 25.78 7.88 1.86
N TRP A 205 25.91 8.52 3.04
CA TRP A 205 24.81 9.27 3.67
C TRP A 205 24.36 10.48 2.84
N ARG A 206 25.31 11.21 2.23
CA ARG A 206 25.01 12.35 1.35
C ARG A 206 24.17 11.91 0.14
N HIS A 207 24.57 10.83 -0.52
CA HIS A 207 23.84 10.30 -1.67
C HIS A 207 22.49 9.69 -1.26
N TYR A 208 22.46 8.93 -0.18
CA TYR A 208 21.23 8.33 0.35
C TYR A 208 20.17 9.39 0.68
N THR A 209 20.56 10.44 1.42
CA THR A 209 19.62 11.49 1.83
C THR A 209 19.02 12.22 0.62
N ARG A 210 19.84 12.51 -0.40
CA ARG A 210 19.37 13.13 -1.65
C ARG A 210 18.47 12.19 -2.46
N GLY A 211 18.86 10.92 -2.60
CA GLY A 211 18.07 9.93 -3.34
C GLY A 211 16.72 9.64 -2.66
N TYR A 212 16.69 9.53 -1.32
CA TYR A 212 15.45 9.37 -0.56
C TYR A 212 14.53 10.60 -0.75
N LEU A 213 15.10 11.81 -0.77
CA LEU A 213 14.36 13.04 -1.06
C LEU A 213 13.75 13.04 -2.48
N TYR A 214 14.52 12.68 -3.51
CA TYR A 214 14.00 12.61 -4.86
C TYR A 214 12.91 11.56 -5.02
N LEU A 215 13.09 10.37 -4.44
CA LEU A 215 12.06 9.34 -4.48
C LEU A 215 10.81 9.77 -3.72
N ALA A 216 10.93 10.44 -2.56
CA ALA A 216 9.76 10.97 -1.84
C ALA A 216 9.03 12.05 -2.65
N ALA A 217 9.77 12.93 -3.32
CA ALA A 217 9.22 13.96 -4.19
C ALA A 217 8.50 13.38 -5.42
N LEU A 218 9.02 12.29 -6.01
CA LEU A 218 8.39 11.61 -7.15
C LEU A 218 7.24 10.69 -6.73
N ALA A 219 7.34 10.03 -5.59
CA ALA A 219 6.30 9.14 -5.07
C ALA A 219 5.03 9.90 -4.66
N THR A 220 5.17 11.14 -4.17
CA THR A 220 4.01 11.95 -3.74
C THR A 220 2.97 12.17 -4.85
N PRO A 221 3.31 12.73 -6.03
CA PRO A 221 2.35 12.86 -7.12
C PRO A 221 1.91 11.50 -7.67
N LEU A 222 2.79 10.50 -7.67
CA LEU A 222 2.45 9.14 -8.11
C LEU A 222 1.32 8.54 -7.26
N VAL A 223 1.40 8.65 -5.93
CA VAL A 223 0.36 8.16 -5.01
C VAL A 223 -0.97 8.84 -5.26
N LEU A 224 -0.97 10.16 -5.48
CA LEU A 224 -2.20 10.89 -5.80
C LEU A 224 -2.76 10.46 -7.16
N SER A 225 -1.90 10.26 -8.17
CA SER A 225 -2.33 9.86 -9.51
C SER A 225 -2.83 8.42 -9.56
N VAL A 226 -2.17 7.47 -8.89
CA VAL A 226 -2.51 6.03 -8.99
C VAL A 226 -3.94 5.77 -8.53
N HIS A 227 -4.33 6.27 -7.36
CA HIS A 227 -5.70 6.06 -6.90
C HIS A 227 -6.72 6.93 -7.63
N SER A 228 -6.30 8.06 -8.21
CA SER A 228 -7.15 8.84 -9.12
C SER A 228 -7.44 8.07 -10.42
N VAL A 229 -6.45 7.34 -10.95
CA VAL A 229 -6.62 6.50 -12.15
C VAL A 229 -7.59 5.35 -11.87
N VAL A 230 -7.40 4.64 -10.75
CA VAL A 230 -8.34 3.59 -10.30
C VAL A 230 -9.75 4.15 -10.11
N SER A 231 -9.87 5.39 -9.65
CA SER A 231 -11.15 6.06 -9.51
C SER A 231 -11.79 6.42 -10.86
N TRP A 232 -10.98 6.73 -11.88
CA TRP A 232 -11.47 7.02 -13.24
C TRP A 232 -12.03 5.81 -13.97
N ASP A 233 -11.69 4.58 -13.57
CA ASP A 233 -12.39 3.37 -14.05
C ASP A 233 -13.91 3.45 -13.82
N PHE A 234 -14.32 4.10 -12.73
CA PHE A 234 -15.72 4.33 -12.39
C PHE A 234 -16.19 5.68 -12.94
N ALA A 235 -15.47 6.75 -12.64
CA ALA A 235 -15.90 8.12 -12.92
C ALA A 235 -16.11 8.43 -14.41
N MET A 236 -15.36 7.75 -15.29
CA MET A 236 -15.49 7.93 -16.74
C MET A 236 -16.61 7.09 -17.36
N ALA A 237 -17.23 6.19 -16.59
CA ALA A 237 -18.41 5.48 -17.03
C ALA A 237 -19.62 6.43 -17.08
N ILE A 238 -20.62 6.07 -17.89
CA ILE A 238 -21.90 6.80 -18.00
C ILE A 238 -22.97 6.28 -17.03
N VAL A 239 -22.58 5.42 -16.09
CA VAL A 239 -23.50 4.77 -15.14
C VAL A 239 -23.89 5.79 -14.06
N PRO A 240 -25.19 5.98 -13.78
CA PRO A 240 -25.62 6.87 -12.72
C PRO A 240 -25.02 6.50 -11.37
N GLY A 241 -24.63 7.50 -10.57
CA GLY A 241 -23.88 7.31 -9.33
C GLY A 241 -22.39 7.01 -9.50
N TRP A 242 -21.91 6.66 -10.70
CA TRP A 242 -20.47 6.56 -11.00
C TRP A 242 -19.97 7.80 -11.72
N HIS A 243 -20.77 8.37 -12.63
CA HIS A 243 -20.37 9.53 -13.44
C HIS A 243 -20.28 10.82 -12.62
N ALA A 244 -19.21 10.96 -11.83
CA ALA A 244 -19.00 12.09 -10.94
C ALA A 244 -17.56 12.61 -10.98
N THR A 245 -17.39 13.92 -10.94
CA THR A 245 -16.07 14.57 -11.00
C THR A 245 -15.33 14.58 -9.67
N ILE A 246 -16.03 14.38 -8.54
CA ILE A 246 -15.45 14.36 -7.20
C ILE A 246 -14.73 13.04 -6.86
N PHE A 247 -14.92 12.01 -7.68
CA PHE A 247 -14.46 10.65 -7.42
C PHE A 247 -12.95 10.57 -7.17
N ALA A 248 -12.11 11.20 -7.99
CA ALA A 248 -10.67 11.11 -7.84
C ALA A 248 -10.15 11.61 -6.46
N PRO A 249 -10.45 12.84 -6.00
CA PRO A 249 -10.04 13.28 -4.66
C PRO A 249 -10.75 12.51 -3.53
N TYR A 250 -12.01 12.11 -3.73
CA TYR A 250 -12.76 11.29 -2.76
C TYR A 250 -12.09 9.94 -2.53
N PHE A 251 -11.78 9.21 -3.60
CA PHE A 251 -11.11 7.92 -3.53
C PHE A 251 -9.74 8.08 -2.87
N VAL A 252 -8.95 9.09 -3.25
CA VAL A 252 -7.61 9.33 -2.64
C VAL A 252 -7.74 9.53 -1.12
N ALA A 253 -8.73 10.31 -0.66
CA ALA A 253 -8.99 10.47 0.76
C ALA A 253 -9.39 9.13 1.43
N GLY A 254 -10.25 8.35 0.76
CA GLY A 254 -10.66 7.00 1.20
C GLY A 254 -9.51 6.00 1.28
N ALA A 255 -8.55 6.06 0.36
CA ALA A 255 -7.34 5.24 0.37
C ALA A 255 -6.46 5.58 1.57
N ILE A 256 -6.25 6.88 1.85
CA ILE A 256 -5.50 7.30 3.02
C ILE A 256 -6.24 6.89 4.30
N TYR A 257 -7.56 7.07 4.37
CA TYR A 257 -8.38 6.65 5.50
C TYR A 257 -8.24 5.15 5.80
N SER A 258 -8.54 4.30 4.81
CA SER A 258 -8.50 2.84 4.95
C SER A 258 -7.09 2.31 5.22
N GLY A 259 -6.09 2.87 4.54
CA GLY A 259 -4.71 2.47 4.75
C GLY A 259 -4.16 2.87 6.12
N VAL A 260 -4.42 4.09 6.60
CA VAL A 260 -3.97 4.50 7.95
C VAL A 260 -4.69 3.65 9.01
N ALA A 261 -5.97 3.32 8.81
CA ALA A 261 -6.68 2.37 9.67
C ALA A 261 -5.99 1.00 9.69
N MET A 262 -5.56 0.48 8.52
CA MET A 262 -4.80 -0.78 8.44
C MET A 262 -3.41 -0.68 9.11
N VAL A 263 -2.72 0.46 9.00
CA VAL A 263 -1.46 0.67 9.73
C VAL A 263 -1.68 0.59 11.23
N ILE A 264 -2.76 1.18 11.76
CA ILE A 264 -3.11 1.09 13.18
C ILE A 264 -3.38 -0.38 13.58
N THR A 265 -4.19 -1.11 12.82
CA THR A 265 -4.54 -2.51 13.14
C THR A 265 -3.33 -3.44 13.12
N LEU A 266 -2.32 -3.17 12.28
CA LEU A 266 -1.05 -3.90 12.28
C LEU A 266 -0.12 -3.47 13.41
N LEU A 267 0.00 -2.16 13.68
CA LEU A 267 0.93 -1.65 14.69
C LEU A 267 0.52 -2.00 16.13
N VAL A 268 -0.78 -2.07 16.44
CA VAL A 268 -1.26 -2.43 17.79
C VAL A 268 -0.72 -3.80 18.26
N PRO A 269 -0.93 -4.92 17.53
CA PRO A 269 -0.36 -6.21 17.92
C PRO A 269 1.16 -6.24 17.79
N ILE A 270 1.76 -5.63 16.75
CA ILE A 270 3.23 -5.58 16.59
C ILE A 270 3.88 -4.93 17.81
N ARG A 271 3.34 -3.80 18.28
CA ARG A 271 3.83 -3.10 19.46
C ARG A 271 3.85 -3.99 20.69
N LYS A 272 2.80 -4.79 20.91
CA LYS A 272 2.67 -5.65 22.09
C LYS A 272 3.44 -6.95 22.00
N LEU A 273 3.40 -7.62 20.85
CA LEU A 273 4.06 -8.91 20.63
C LEU A 273 5.59 -8.79 20.62
N PHE A 274 6.12 -7.65 20.15
CA PHE A 274 7.56 -7.40 20.06
C PHE A 274 8.09 -6.47 21.15
N HIS A 275 7.26 -6.07 22.13
CA HIS A 275 7.65 -5.18 23.23
C HIS A 275 8.27 -3.85 22.76
N LEU A 276 7.64 -3.21 21.77
CA LEU A 276 8.12 -1.97 21.14
C LEU A 276 7.45 -0.72 21.73
N GLU A 277 6.89 -0.78 22.94
CA GLU A 277 6.14 0.32 23.54
C GLU A 277 6.93 1.61 23.74
N ASP A 278 8.23 1.50 23.97
CA ASP A 278 9.15 2.63 24.14
C ASP A 278 9.48 3.32 22.80
N LEU A 279 9.33 2.62 21.67
CA LEU A 279 9.59 3.15 20.32
C LEU A 279 8.29 3.63 19.66
N ILE A 280 7.25 2.80 19.70
CA ILE A 280 5.92 3.11 19.16
C ILE A 280 5.04 3.56 20.33
N THR A 281 5.16 4.83 20.66
CA THR A 281 4.41 5.46 21.76
C THR A 281 2.96 5.79 21.38
N VAL A 282 2.13 6.12 22.37
CA VAL A 282 0.73 6.55 22.17
C VAL A 282 0.62 7.78 21.26
N HIS A 283 1.61 8.67 21.31
CA HIS A 283 1.69 9.84 20.43
C HIS A 283 1.62 9.47 18.93
N HIS A 284 2.22 8.35 18.54
CA HIS A 284 2.15 7.86 17.16
C HIS A 284 0.73 7.46 16.77
N PHE A 285 0.02 6.75 17.66
CA PHE A 285 -1.37 6.37 17.42
C PHE A 285 -2.32 7.57 17.39
N GLU A 286 -2.11 8.57 18.24
CA GLU A 286 -2.90 9.80 18.20
C GLU A 286 -2.72 10.55 16.87
N ASN A 287 -1.50 10.62 16.35
CA ASN A 287 -1.25 11.27 15.06
C ASN A 287 -1.85 10.46 13.89
N LEU A 288 -1.75 9.12 13.92
CA LEU A 288 -2.42 8.27 12.94
C LEU A 288 -3.94 8.42 13.02
N ALA A 289 -4.52 8.46 14.22
CA ALA A 289 -5.95 8.68 14.41
C ALA A 289 -6.41 10.05 13.92
N LYS A 290 -5.62 11.12 14.12
CA LYS A 290 -5.88 12.45 13.54
C LYS A 290 -5.87 12.44 12.02
N LEU A 291 -4.96 11.69 11.39
CA LEU A 291 -4.95 11.51 9.94
C LEU A 291 -6.21 10.77 9.46
N CYS A 292 -6.61 9.67 10.12
CA CYS A 292 -7.87 8.98 9.83
C CYS A 292 -9.07 9.91 9.99
N LEU A 293 -9.10 10.72 11.06
CA LEU A 293 -10.19 11.65 11.31
C LEU A 293 -10.27 12.70 10.19
N LEU A 294 -9.14 13.31 9.82
CA LEU A 294 -9.07 14.29 8.74
C LEU A 294 -9.61 13.71 7.42
N THR A 295 -9.10 12.54 7.00
CA THR A 295 -9.53 11.95 5.72
C THR A 295 -10.92 11.36 5.78
N GLY A 296 -11.36 10.87 6.94
CA GLY A 296 -12.74 10.48 7.19
C GLY A 296 -13.72 11.65 7.06
N MET A 297 -13.34 12.85 7.52
CA MET A 297 -14.16 14.06 7.30
C MET A 297 -14.23 14.44 5.81
N ILE A 298 -13.14 14.30 5.05
CA ILE A 298 -13.14 14.57 3.60
C ILE A 298 -14.05 13.58 2.87
N VAL A 299 -14.00 12.29 3.25
CA VAL A 299 -14.92 11.27 2.71
C VAL A 299 -16.38 11.57 3.10
N GLY A 300 -16.64 11.92 4.36
CA GLY A 300 -17.99 12.31 4.80
C GLY A 300 -18.52 13.53 4.06
N TYR A 301 -17.66 14.52 3.78
CA TYR A 301 -17.98 15.65 2.92
C TYR A 301 -18.33 15.21 1.50
N ALA A 302 -17.55 14.31 0.90
CA ALA A 302 -17.83 13.78 -0.44
C ALA A 302 -19.20 13.10 -0.51
N TYR A 303 -19.56 12.27 0.47
CA TYR A 303 -20.91 11.69 0.56
C TYR A 303 -22.00 12.77 0.60
N CYS A 304 -21.84 13.81 1.42
CA CYS A 304 -22.81 14.91 1.46
C CYS A 304 -22.94 15.62 0.11
N VAL A 305 -21.82 15.84 -0.59
CA VAL A 305 -21.81 16.46 -1.92
C VAL A 305 -22.50 15.58 -2.94
N GLU A 306 -22.24 14.28 -2.96
CA GLU A 306 -22.87 13.35 -3.90
C GLU A 306 -24.39 13.35 -3.75
N TYR A 307 -24.90 13.15 -2.53
CA TYR A 307 -26.33 13.26 -2.22
C TYR A 307 -26.93 14.62 -2.63
N PHE A 308 -26.23 15.72 -2.32
CA PHE A 308 -26.66 17.06 -2.68
C PHE A 308 -26.72 17.24 -4.21
N THR A 309 -25.70 16.80 -4.93
CA THR A 309 -25.63 16.94 -6.40
C THR A 309 -26.66 16.08 -7.10
N ALA A 310 -26.96 14.87 -6.62
CA ALA A 310 -28.04 14.04 -7.14
C ALA A 310 -29.40 14.73 -6.98
N TRP A 311 -29.67 15.28 -5.78
CA TRP A 311 -30.89 16.05 -5.52
C TRP A 311 -30.98 17.32 -6.37
N PHE A 312 -29.92 18.14 -6.38
CA PHE A 312 -29.85 19.43 -7.06
C PHE A 312 -29.83 19.30 -8.59
N GLY A 313 -29.12 18.30 -9.12
CA GLY A 313 -28.85 18.13 -10.55
C GLY A 313 -30.04 17.77 -11.42
N GLY A 314 -31.20 17.43 -10.82
CA GLY A 314 -32.47 17.29 -11.56
C GLY A 314 -32.60 16.05 -12.45
N HIS A 315 -31.58 15.20 -12.56
CA HIS A 315 -31.61 13.99 -13.37
C HIS A 315 -32.28 12.84 -12.62
N ALA A 316 -33.36 12.27 -13.18
CA ALA A 316 -34.14 11.23 -12.52
C ALA A 316 -33.32 9.96 -12.23
N ALA A 317 -32.40 9.59 -13.13
CA ALA A 317 -31.55 8.42 -12.96
C ALA A 317 -30.53 8.59 -11.83
N GLU A 318 -29.91 9.76 -11.71
CA GLU A 318 -29.01 10.09 -10.59
C GLU A 318 -29.80 10.13 -9.26
N ARG A 319 -30.98 10.76 -9.23
CA ARG A 319 -31.83 10.79 -8.03
C ARG A 319 -32.31 9.41 -7.57
N ALA A 320 -32.47 8.46 -8.50
CA ALA A 320 -32.87 7.10 -8.16
C ALA A 320 -31.71 6.25 -7.64
N ALA A 321 -30.45 6.66 -7.90
CA ALA A 321 -29.27 5.92 -7.50
C ALA A 321 -28.79 6.21 -6.05
N PHE A 322 -29.20 7.35 -5.48
CA PHE A 322 -28.84 7.82 -4.13
C PHE A 322 -30.02 7.74 -3.16
#